data_AF-A0A3N5UCN3-F1
#
_entry.id   AF-A0A3N5UCN3-F1
#
_cell.length_a   1.000
_cell.length_b   1.000
_cell.length_c   1.000
_cell.angle_alpha   90.00
_cell.angle_beta   90.00
_cell.angle_gamma   90.00
#
_symmetry.space_group_name_H-M   'P 1'
#
loop_
_entity.id
_entity.type
_entity.pdbx_description
1 polymer ?
#
loop_
_entity_poly.entity_id
_entity_poly.type
_entity_poly.pdbx_seq_one_letter_code
_entity_poly.pdbx_strand_id
1 'polypeptide(L)'
;DYRHGELVTRGKRGVWEEALLPGKYAFNTYAGKVVSVPTTNFILKWISSQTGSHKFDENLTEVSLITKDAFEPSLPLSVVVHIDYKKAPLVIQRFGDIKRLVEQTLDPMVAAYFKNIGQTRTLIQLLQERSDIQKIASQEMQIKFEHYNLELEEVLIGTPSSPEGDVQIETILTQLRSRQIATEQVETYGRQEQAAVKERELREAQSRAQMQTSITESELSINVQANQGKADYQRSIQQAAQIRALAEAEAEKIARIGIAQALATEEQVRAYGGPQFQVTQQVLNRFSEAVQQSKVDVVPRVIVGASKDGGSGNIMEGLLTMLLSDRFSALANNGHDQQRSEEAEKLRAEIRKSMTDQRSTPQSGSADKKE
;
A
#
# COMPACT_ATOMS: atom_id res chain seq x y z
N ASP A 1 -74.95 -18.22 -30.31
CA ASP A 1 -75.03 -16.79 -29.94
C ASP A 1 -76.25 -16.48 -29.09
N TYR A 2 -76.05 -16.30 -27.78
CA TYR A 2 -77.10 -15.79 -26.89
C TYR A 2 -77.10 -14.26 -26.97
N ARG A 3 -78.24 -13.64 -27.32
CA ARG A 3 -78.41 -12.19 -27.46
C ARG A 3 -79.61 -11.76 -26.61
N HIS A 4 -79.44 -10.76 -25.75
CA HIS A 4 -80.52 -10.25 -24.89
C HIS A 4 -81.45 -9.25 -25.59
N GLY A 5 -81.08 -8.79 -26.79
CA GLY A 5 -81.91 -7.95 -27.63
C GLY A 5 -81.48 -7.96 -29.10
N GLU A 6 -82.25 -7.31 -29.96
CA GLU A 6 -81.88 -7.05 -31.35
C GLU A 6 -81.28 -5.65 -31.49
N LEU A 7 -80.24 -5.53 -32.33
CA LEU A 7 -79.72 -4.25 -32.79
C LEU A 7 -80.72 -3.68 -33.79
N VAL A 8 -81.15 -2.46 -33.55
CA VAL A 8 -82.12 -1.79 -34.40
C VAL A 8 -81.67 -0.38 -34.75
N THR A 9 -82.14 0.11 -35.88
CA THR A 9 -81.98 1.51 -36.27
C THR A 9 -82.71 2.42 -35.29
N ARG A 10 -82.23 3.67 -35.14
CA ARG A 10 -82.82 4.67 -34.27
C ARG A 10 -84.34 4.80 -34.49
N GLY A 11 -85.10 4.84 -33.38
CA GLY A 11 -86.56 4.98 -33.39
C GLY A 11 -87.35 3.68 -33.43
N LYS A 12 -86.69 2.51 -33.56
CA LYS A 12 -87.32 1.20 -33.39
C LYS A 12 -87.13 0.68 -31.96
N ARG A 13 -87.97 -0.28 -31.56
CA ARG A 13 -87.88 -0.97 -30.26
C ARG A 13 -86.72 -1.96 -30.28
N GLY A 14 -85.73 -1.77 -29.42
CA GLY A 14 -84.53 -2.59 -29.33
C GLY A 14 -83.34 -1.79 -28.82
N VAL A 15 -82.15 -2.38 -28.88
CA VAL A 15 -80.90 -1.65 -28.60
C VAL A 15 -80.49 -0.92 -29.87
N TRP A 16 -80.30 0.39 -29.79
CA TRP A 16 -79.88 1.16 -30.97
C TRP A 16 -78.47 0.80 -31.39
N GLU A 17 -78.26 0.56 -32.68
CA GLU A 17 -76.95 0.24 -33.26
C GLU A 17 -75.94 1.38 -33.11
N GLU A 18 -76.41 2.63 -33.18
CA GLU A 18 -75.58 3.81 -32.96
C GLU A 18 -75.69 4.27 -31.50
N ALA A 19 -74.55 4.32 -30.81
CA ALA A 19 -74.46 4.90 -29.48
C ALA A 19 -74.68 6.43 -29.53
N LEU A 20 -75.35 6.96 -28.50
CA LEU A 20 -75.45 8.41 -28.32
C LEU A 20 -74.12 8.93 -27.78
N LEU A 21 -73.47 9.83 -28.53
CA LEU A 21 -72.26 10.52 -28.09
C LEU A 21 -72.59 11.48 -26.93
N PRO A 22 -71.61 11.86 -26.07
CA PRO A 22 -71.84 12.84 -25.02
C PRO A 22 -72.47 14.13 -25.55
N GLY A 23 -73.65 14.49 -25.06
CA GLY A 23 -74.41 15.62 -25.57
C GLY A 23 -75.82 15.72 -24.99
N LYS A 24 -76.53 16.79 -25.35
CA LYS A 24 -77.92 17.01 -24.95
C LYS A 24 -78.85 16.60 -26.08
N TYR A 25 -79.70 15.61 -25.81
CA TYR A 25 -80.68 15.10 -26.78
C TYR A 25 -82.09 15.26 -26.25
N ALA A 26 -83.03 15.55 -27.14
CA ALA A 26 -84.45 15.41 -26.85
C ALA A 26 -84.80 13.91 -26.88
N PHE A 27 -84.79 13.27 -25.71
CA PHE A 27 -85.11 11.86 -25.56
C PHE A 27 -86.25 11.67 -24.55
N ASN A 28 -87.28 10.90 -24.94
CA ASN A 28 -88.40 10.60 -24.07
C ASN A 28 -88.04 9.44 -23.13
N THR A 29 -87.93 9.72 -21.82
CA THR A 29 -87.61 8.73 -20.78
C THR A 29 -88.68 7.66 -20.59
N TYR A 30 -89.91 7.88 -21.05
CA TYR A 30 -90.96 6.84 -21.07
C TYR A 30 -90.81 5.85 -22.23
N ALA A 31 -90.15 6.25 -23.32
CA ALA A 31 -90.00 5.42 -24.51
C ALA A 31 -88.77 4.49 -24.48
N GLY A 32 -87.80 4.77 -23.61
CA GLY A 32 -86.61 3.94 -23.46
C GLY A 32 -85.75 4.31 -22.26
N LYS A 33 -84.77 3.45 -21.96
CA LYS A 33 -83.78 3.65 -20.90
C LYS A 33 -82.42 3.96 -21.51
N VAL A 34 -81.76 5.00 -21.03
CA VAL A 34 -80.38 5.32 -21.41
C VAL A 34 -79.44 4.64 -20.41
N VAL A 35 -78.48 3.87 -20.91
CA VAL A 35 -77.43 3.24 -20.10
C VAL A 35 -76.12 3.94 -20.41
N SER A 36 -75.52 4.56 -19.40
CA SER A 36 -74.21 5.20 -19.55
C SER A 36 -73.12 4.14 -19.59
N VAL A 37 -72.34 4.14 -20.67
CA VAL A 37 -71.17 3.28 -20.84
C VAL A 37 -69.91 4.14 -20.66
N PRO A 38 -68.97 3.77 -19.78
CA PRO A 38 -67.69 4.45 -19.69
C PRO A 38 -66.90 4.17 -20.97
N THR A 39 -66.53 5.23 -21.69
CA THR A 39 -65.60 5.17 -22.82
C THR A 39 -64.15 5.40 -22.39
N THR A 40 -63.91 5.57 -21.09
CA THR A 40 -62.58 5.67 -20.50
C THR A 40 -62.15 4.32 -19.95
N ASN A 41 -60.85 4.11 -19.81
CA ASN A 41 -60.31 2.89 -19.23
C ASN A 41 -60.79 2.81 -17.77
N PHE A 42 -61.36 1.67 -17.40
CA PHE A 42 -61.78 1.40 -16.04
C PHE A 42 -61.09 0.14 -15.52
N ILE A 43 -60.78 0.16 -14.24
CA ILE A 43 -60.06 -0.92 -13.55
C ILE A 43 -61.10 -1.75 -12.81
N LEU A 44 -61.08 -3.05 -13.04
CA LEU A 44 -61.83 -4.05 -12.28
C LEU A 44 -60.88 -4.70 -11.28
N LYS A 45 -61.19 -4.64 -9.99
CA LYS A 45 -60.40 -5.23 -8.92
C LYS A 45 -61.13 -6.43 -8.34
N TRP A 46 -60.48 -7.60 -8.34
CA TRP A 46 -60.96 -8.78 -7.62
C TRP A 46 -60.37 -8.76 -6.20
N ILE A 47 -60.83 -7.81 -5.39
CA ILE A 47 -60.39 -7.61 -4.00
C ILE A 47 -61.62 -7.21 -3.18
N SER A 48 -61.98 -7.98 -2.16
CA SER A 48 -63.19 -7.75 -1.35
C SER A 48 -63.18 -6.43 -0.55
N SER A 49 -61.99 -5.87 -0.30
CA SER A 49 -61.79 -4.66 0.51
C SER A 49 -61.68 -3.36 -0.30
N GLN A 50 -61.64 -3.42 -1.63
CA GLN A 50 -61.45 -2.25 -2.48
C GLN A 50 -62.49 -2.18 -3.59
N THR A 51 -63.14 -1.04 -3.74
CA THR A 51 -64.02 -0.75 -4.88
C THR A 51 -63.45 0.40 -5.71
N GLY A 52 -63.50 0.26 -7.03
CA GLY A 52 -63.09 1.26 -7.99
C GLY A 52 -64.12 2.39 -8.10
N SER A 53 -63.70 3.49 -8.74
CA SER A 53 -64.53 4.70 -8.90
C SER A 53 -65.88 4.45 -9.58
N HIS A 54 -65.97 3.40 -10.41
CA HIS A 54 -67.17 3.05 -11.18
C HIS A 54 -68.10 2.03 -10.49
N LYS A 55 -67.71 1.44 -9.35
CA LYS A 55 -68.51 0.45 -8.59
C LYS A 55 -69.05 -0.73 -9.43
N PHE A 56 -68.30 -1.12 -10.46
CA PHE A 56 -68.59 -2.33 -11.24
C PHE A 56 -67.97 -3.58 -10.59
N ASP A 57 -67.08 -3.37 -9.62
CA ASP A 57 -66.30 -4.36 -8.89
C ASP A 57 -66.83 -4.62 -7.46
N GLU A 58 -68.02 -4.10 -7.12
CA GLU A 58 -68.61 -4.19 -5.78
C GLU A 58 -68.85 -5.64 -5.31
N ASN A 59 -69.12 -6.54 -6.24
CA ASN A 59 -69.38 -7.96 -5.97
C ASN A 59 -68.20 -8.87 -6.32
N LEU A 60 -67.04 -8.31 -6.70
CA LEU A 60 -65.87 -9.11 -7.09
C LEU A 60 -65.08 -9.52 -5.85
N THR A 61 -64.92 -10.83 -5.67
CA THR A 61 -64.10 -11.40 -4.59
C THR A 61 -62.76 -11.88 -5.11
N GLU A 62 -61.77 -11.99 -4.24
CA GLU A 62 -60.47 -12.58 -4.58
C GLU A 62 -60.65 -14.00 -5.13
N VAL A 63 -59.83 -14.37 -6.12
CA VAL A 63 -59.91 -15.70 -6.72
C VAL A 63 -59.14 -16.69 -5.84
N SER A 64 -59.84 -17.65 -5.26
CA SER A 64 -59.21 -18.80 -4.62
C SER A 64 -58.61 -19.73 -5.68
N LEU A 65 -57.31 -19.97 -5.57
CA LEU A 65 -56.56 -20.86 -6.43
C LEU A 65 -56.36 -22.20 -5.73
N ILE A 66 -56.17 -23.27 -6.49
CA ILE A 66 -55.64 -24.54 -5.98
C ILE A 66 -54.37 -24.80 -6.77
N THR A 67 -53.25 -24.82 -6.06
CA THR A 67 -51.93 -25.03 -6.66
C THR A 67 -51.59 -26.51 -6.80
N LYS A 68 -50.60 -26.83 -7.64
CA LYS A 68 -50.13 -28.22 -7.82
C LYS A 68 -49.64 -28.88 -6.53
N ASP A 69 -49.13 -28.08 -5.60
CA ASP A 69 -48.66 -28.46 -4.26
C ASP A 69 -49.77 -28.42 -3.19
N ALA A 70 -51.04 -28.35 -3.61
CA ALA A 70 -52.24 -28.39 -2.76
C ALA A 70 -52.37 -27.22 -1.77
N PHE A 71 -51.71 -26.09 -2.04
CA PHE A 71 -52.00 -24.84 -1.34
C PHE A 71 -53.17 -24.11 -1.99
N GLU A 72 -53.93 -23.41 -1.15
CA GLU A 72 -55.10 -22.63 -1.56
C GLU A 72 -54.88 -21.13 -1.34
N PRO A 73 -53.99 -20.45 -2.09
CA PRO A 73 -53.79 -19.02 -1.94
C PRO A 73 -54.98 -18.23 -2.52
N SER A 74 -55.25 -17.05 -1.95
CA SER A 74 -56.09 -16.04 -2.59
C SER A 74 -55.22 -15.16 -3.49
N LEU A 75 -55.68 -14.92 -4.72
CA LEU A 75 -54.98 -14.09 -5.68
C LEU A 75 -55.75 -12.79 -5.94
N PRO A 76 -55.24 -11.63 -5.46
CA PRO A 76 -55.80 -10.34 -5.82
C PRO A 76 -55.42 -10.02 -7.28
N LEU A 77 -56.42 -9.69 -8.10
CA LEU A 77 -56.25 -9.37 -9.51
C LEU A 77 -56.77 -7.96 -9.80
N SER A 78 -56.14 -7.28 -10.75
CA SER A 78 -56.64 -6.00 -11.27
C SER A 78 -56.56 -6.02 -12.79
N VAL A 79 -57.69 -5.82 -13.46
CA VAL A 79 -57.77 -5.86 -14.92
C VAL A 79 -58.20 -4.50 -15.44
N VAL A 80 -57.45 -3.95 -16.39
CA VAL A 80 -57.77 -2.69 -17.05
C VAL A 80 -58.47 -2.99 -18.36
N VAL A 81 -59.71 -2.52 -18.49
CA VAL A 81 -60.57 -2.76 -19.65
C VAL A 81 -61.03 -1.44 -20.24
N HIS A 82 -61.14 -1.42 -21.56
CA HIS A 82 -61.68 -0.34 -22.36
C HIS A 82 -62.85 -0.84 -23.21
N ILE A 83 -63.87 0.00 -23.38
CA ILE A 83 -64.99 -0.25 -24.29
C ILE A 83 -65.05 0.90 -25.29
N ASP A 84 -64.75 0.60 -26.56
CA ASP A 84 -64.90 1.55 -27.66
C ASP A 84 -66.38 1.96 -27.79
N TYR A 85 -66.64 3.25 -27.99
CA TYR A 85 -67.97 3.82 -28.21
C TYR A 85 -68.70 3.17 -29.39
N LYS A 86 -67.98 2.68 -30.41
CA LYS A 86 -68.59 1.97 -31.54
C LYS A 86 -69.08 0.57 -31.16
N LYS A 87 -68.39 -0.10 -30.24
CA LYS A 87 -68.68 -1.47 -29.80
C LYS A 87 -69.64 -1.51 -28.61
N ALA A 88 -69.80 -0.40 -27.89
CA ALA A 88 -70.67 -0.29 -26.70
C ALA A 88 -72.10 -0.83 -26.92
N PRO A 89 -72.80 -0.56 -28.05
CA PRO A 89 -74.12 -1.12 -28.30
C PRO A 89 -74.15 -2.64 -28.39
N LEU A 90 -73.11 -3.25 -28.97
CA LEU A 90 -72.97 -4.71 -29.10
C LEU A 90 -72.82 -5.36 -27.72
N VAL A 91 -72.03 -4.74 -26.84
CA VAL A 91 -71.83 -5.20 -25.46
C VAL A 91 -73.16 -5.13 -24.68
N ILE A 92 -73.86 -4.01 -24.76
CA ILE A 92 -75.16 -3.83 -24.08
C ILE A 92 -76.24 -4.76 -24.66
N GLN A 93 -76.24 -5.03 -25.97
CA GLN A 93 -77.16 -6.00 -26.57
C GLN A 93 -76.97 -7.42 -26.01
N ARG A 94 -75.72 -7.82 -25.76
CA ARG A 94 -75.39 -9.18 -25.31
C ARG A 94 -75.67 -9.36 -23.81
N PHE A 95 -75.37 -8.37 -22.99
CA PHE A 95 -75.36 -8.49 -21.53
C PHE A 95 -76.42 -7.65 -20.81
N GLY A 96 -77.06 -6.71 -21.50
CA GLY A 96 -78.04 -5.76 -20.95
C GLY A 96 -77.40 -4.62 -20.18
N ASP A 97 -76.57 -4.93 -19.18
CA ASP A 97 -75.87 -3.95 -18.35
C ASP A 97 -74.40 -4.36 -18.14
N ILE A 98 -73.51 -3.38 -17.94
CA ILE A 98 -72.07 -3.62 -17.69
C ILE A 98 -71.84 -4.37 -16.38
N LYS A 99 -72.65 -4.11 -15.34
CA LYS A 99 -72.60 -4.87 -14.09
C LYS A 99 -72.82 -6.36 -14.32
N ARG A 100 -73.80 -6.72 -15.14
CA ARG A 100 -74.09 -8.12 -15.50
C ARG A 100 -72.97 -8.74 -16.34
N LEU A 101 -72.38 -7.98 -17.27
CA LEU A 101 -71.19 -8.43 -18.00
C LEU A 101 -70.07 -8.82 -17.01
N VAL A 102 -69.77 -7.93 -16.05
CA VAL A 102 -68.68 -8.17 -15.09
C VAL A 102 -68.99 -9.39 -14.21
N GLU A 103 -70.16 -9.41 -13.56
CA GLU A 103 -70.53 -10.46 -12.60
C GLU A 103 -70.80 -11.83 -13.25
N GLN A 104 -71.48 -11.86 -14.40
CA GLN A 104 -71.93 -13.13 -15.00
C GLN A 104 -70.94 -13.73 -15.98
N THR A 105 -70.04 -12.92 -16.55
CA THR A 105 -69.13 -13.39 -17.61
C THR A 105 -67.66 -13.14 -17.33
N LEU A 106 -67.26 -11.92 -16.96
CA LEU A 106 -65.85 -11.64 -16.73
C LEU A 106 -65.34 -12.35 -15.49
N ASP A 107 -66.09 -12.30 -14.38
CA ASP A 107 -65.70 -12.93 -13.12
C ASP A 107 -65.50 -14.47 -13.26
N PRO A 108 -66.48 -15.26 -13.74
CA PRO A 108 -66.27 -16.69 -13.94
C PRO A 108 -65.13 -17.00 -14.94
N MET A 109 -64.95 -16.17 -15.96
CA MET A 109 -63.94 -16.42 -17.00
C MET A 109 -62.52 -16.16 -16.50
N VAL A 110 -62.30 -15.03 -15.82
CA VAL A 110 -61.03 -14.67 -15.19
C VAL A 110 -60.70 -15.67 -14.08
N ALA A 111 -61.66 -15.99 -13.23
CA ALA A 111 -61.48 -16.98 -12.17
C ALA A 111 -61.13 -18.36 -12.72
N ALA A 112 -61.84 -18.85 -13.75
CA ALA A 112 -61.53 -20.13 -14.38
C ALA A 112 -60.14 -20.16 -15.02
N TYR A 113 -59.72 -19.07 -15.66
CA TYR A 113 -58.40 -18.97 -16.27
C TYR A 113 -57.28 -19.10 -15.23
N PHE A 114 -57.34 -18.28 -14.17
CA PHE A 114 -56.32 -18.31 -13.13
C PHE A 114 -56.36 -19.59 -12.30
N LYS A 115 -57.53 -20.19 -12.08
CA LYS A 115 -57.64 -21.52 -11.47
C LYS A 115 -56.90 -22.59 -12.27
N ASN A 116 -57.03 -22.59 -13.60
CA ASN A 116 -56.29 -23.52 -14.47
C ASN A 116 -54.78 -23.29 -14.39
N ILE A 117 -54.32 -22.03 -14.40
CA ILE A 117 -52.89 -21.71 -14.22
C ILE A 117 -52.40 -22.22 -12.88
N GLY A 118 -53.13 -21.92 -11.80
CA GLY A 118 -52.82 -22.38 -10.45
C GLY A 118 -52.66 -23.89 -10.39
N GLN A 119 -53.57 -24.66 -10.98
CA GLN A 119 -53.53 -26.12 -10.97
C GLN A 119 -52.28 -26.71 -11.65
N THR A 120 -51.70 -26.00 -12.62
CA THR A 120 -50.50 -26.48 -13.34
C THR A 120 -49.17 -26.10 -12.68
N ARG A 121 -49.16 -25.08 -11.81
CA ARG A 121 -47.95 -24.49 -11.23
C ARG A 121 -47.91 -24.69 -9.71
N THR A 122 -46.71 -24.68 -9.14
CA THR A 122 -46.56 -24.63 -7.68
C THR A 122 -46.71 -23.20 -7.18
N LEU A 123 -46.97 -23.02 -5.89
CA LEU A 123 -47.03 -21.69 -5.26
C LEU A 123 -45.75 -20.87 -5.51
N ILE A 124 -44.59 -21.53 -5.44
CA ILE A 124 -43.28 -20.90 -5.65
C ILE A 124 -43.14 -20.39 -7.09
N GLN A 125 -43.57 -21.19 -8.07
CA GLN A 125 -43.52 -20.79 -9.48
C GLN A 125 -44.43 -19.59 -9.75
N LEU A 126 -45.60 -19.53 -9.12
CA LEU A 126 -46.50 -18.37 -9.25
C LEU A 126 -45.86 -17.06 -8.73
N LEU A 127 -45.03 -17.15 -7.69
CA LEU A 127 -44.32 -16.00 -7.13
C LEU A 127 -43.09 -15.61 -7.95
N GLN A 128 -42.28 -16.58 -8.36
CA GLN A 128 -41.02 -16.34 -9.07
C GLN A 128 -41.24 -15.92 -10.52
N GLU A 129 -42.20 -16.53 -11.21
CA GLU A 129 -42.51 -16.28 -12.63
C GLU A 129 -43.69 -15.32 -12.81
N ARG A 130 -44.01 -14.51 -11.78
CA ARG A 130 -45.17 -13.59 -11.79
C ARG A 130 -45.22 -12.72 -13.05
N SER A 131 -44.09 -12.13 -13.44
CA SER A 131 -43.99 -11.25 -14.61
C SER A 131 -44.30 -11.98 -15.92
N ASP A 132 -43.85 -13.22 -16.05
CA ASP A 132 -44.08 -14.04 -17.25
C ASP A 132 -45.52 -14.52 -17.31
N ILE A 133 -46.08 -14.94 -16.18
CA ILE A 133 -47.50 -15.31 -16.06
C ILE A 133 -48.38 -14.11 -16.43
N GLN A 134 -48.05 -12.92 -15.93
CA GLN A 134 -48.80 -11.70 -16.24
C GLN A 134 -48.80 -11.39 -17.75
N LYS A 135 -47.65 -11.54 -18.40
CA LYS A 135 -47.49 -11.32 -19.83
C LYS A 135 -48.28 -12.32 -20.68
N ILE A 136 -48.19 -13.60 -20.35
CA ILE A 136 -48.93 -14.67 -21.04
C ILE A 136 -50.43 -14.51 -20.81
N ALA A 137 -50.84 -14.25 -19.57
CA ALA A 137 -52.23 -14.01 -19.21
C ALA A 137 -52.83 -12.83 -19.99
N SER A 138 -52.10 -11.73 -20.12
CA SER A 138 -52.57 -10.56 -20.88
C SER A 138 -52.82 -10.91 -22.35
N GLN A 139 -51.94 -11.68 -22.98
CA GLN A 139 -52.08 -12.09 -24.39
C GLN A 139 -53.26 -13.06 -24.60
N GLU A 140 -53.35 -14.10 -23.77
CA GLU A 140 -54.42 -15.10 -23.92
C GLU A 140 -55.80 -14.55 -23.53
N MET A 141 -55.86 -13.69 -22.51
CA MET A 141 -57.09 -13.01 -22.14
C MET A 141 -57.51 -12.01 -23.21
N GLN A 142 -56.58 -11.28 -23.84
CA GLN A 142 -56.93 -10.31 -24.89
C GLN A 142 -57.76 -10.96 -26.00
N ILE A 143 -57.38 -12.16 -26.44
CA ILE A 143 -58.11 -12.95 -27.44
C ILE A 143 -59.52 -13.30 -26.92
N LYS A 144 -59.64 -13.72 -25.66
CA LYS A 144 -60.94 -14.06 -25.05
C LYS A 144 -61.85 -12.84 -24.89
N PHE A 145 -61.31 -11.69 -24.52
CA PHE A 145 -62.05 -10.43 -24.35
C PHE A 145 -62.51 -9.87 -25.71
N GLU A 146 -61.73 -10.06 -26.78
CA GLU A 146 -62.09 -9.65 -28.13
C GLU A 146 -63.37 -10.35 -28.62
N HIS A 147 -63.58 -11.63 -28.29
CA HIS A 147 -64.83 -12.35 -28.58
C HIS A 147 -66.09 -11.73 -27.93
N TYR A 148 -65.90 -10.88 -26.92
CA TYR A 148 -66.96 -10.14 -26.24
C TYR A 148 -67.02 -8.66 -26.64
N ASN A 149 -66.24 -8.26 -27.65
CA ASN A 149 -66.09 -6.87 -28.11
C ASN A 149 -65.56 -5.93 -27.02
N LEU A 150 -64.72 -6.44 -26.13
CA LEU A 150 -64.04 -5.69 -25.08
C LEU A 150 -62.55 -5.58 -25.42
N GLU A 151 -61.94 -4.45 -25.09
CA GLU A 151 -60.50 -4.23 -25.27
C GLU A 151 -59.80 -4.35 -23.93
N LEU A 152 -58.89 -5.31 -23.84
CA LEU A 152 -58.05 -5.53 -22.66
C LEU A 152 -56.76 -4.73 -22.84
N GLU A 153 -56.43 -3.86 -21.87
CA GLU A 153 -55.18 -3.11 -21.89
C GLU A 153 -54.10 -3.87 -21.13
N GLU A 154 -54.36 -4.22 -19.86
CA GLU A 154 -53.41 -4.95 -19.03
C GLU A 154 -54.12 -5.77 -17.95
N VAL A 155 -53.51 -6.90 -17.59
CA VAL A 155 -53.84 -7.68 -16.40
C VAL A 155 -52.71 -7.52 -15.40
N LEU A 156 -53.02 -7.09 -14.19
CA LEU A 156 -52.10 -6.99 -13.07
C LEU A 156 -52.43 -8.07 -12.04
N ILE A 157 -51.42 -8.86 -11.69
CA ILE A 157 -51.55 -9.91 -10.68
C ILE A 157 -50.88 -9.39 -9.40
N GLY A 158 -51.59 -9.39 -8.27
CA GLY A 158 -50.99 -9.04 -6.97
C GLY A 158 -50.19 -10.20 -6.36
N THR A 159 -49.60 -9.98 -5.19
CA THR A 159 -48.93 -11.06 -4.45
C THR A 159 -49.98 -12.02 -3.89
N PRO A 160 -49.88 -13.34 -4.12
CA PRO A 160 -50.79 -14.29 -3.51
C PRO A 160 -50.68 -14.21 -1.99
N SER A 161 -51.83 -14.13 -1.31
CA SER A 161 -51.92 -14.17 0.16
C SER A 161 -52.54 -15.48 0.63
N SER A 162 -52.16 -15.91 1.83
CA SER A 162 -52.88 -17.00 2.50
C SER A 162 -54.29 -16.53 2.86
N PRO A 163 -55.29 -17.43 2.82
CA PRO A 163 -56.55 -17.21 3.52
C PRO A 163 -56.31 -16.92 5.01
N GLU A 164 -57.21 -16.16 5.65
CA GLU A 164 -57.14 -15.87 7.09
C GLU A 164 -57.07 -17.19 7.89
N GLY A 165 -55.89 -17.50 8.45
CA GLY A 165 -55.66 -18.67 9.31
C GLY A 165 -54.56 -19.64 8.89
N ASP A 166 -54.02 -19.56 7.66
CA ASP A 166 -52.95 -20.49 7.21
C ASP A 166 -51.54 -19.87 7.31
N VAL A 167 -50.85 -20.19 8.41
CA VAL A 167 -49.46 -19.76 8.72
C VAL A 167 -48.42 -20.59 7.95
N GLN A 168 -48.80 -21.71 7.32
CA GLN A 168 -47.85 -22.62 6.67
C GLN A 168 -47.18 -21.97 5.46
N ILE A 169 -47.96 -21.25 4.65
CA ILE A 169 -47.44 -20.52 3.48
C ILE A 169 -46.42 -19.46 3.92
N GLU A 170 -46.72 -18.66 4.95
CA GLU A 170 -45.80 -17.64 5.47
C GLU A 170 -44.50 -18.28 6.01
N THR A 171 -44.63 -19.41 6.71
CA THR A 171 -43.49 -20.18 7.21
C THR A 171 -42.62 -20.70 6.07
N ILE A 172 -43.21 -21.19 4.98
CA ILE A 172 -42.46 -21.66 3.81
C ILE A 172 -41.79 -20.49 3.08
N LEU A 173 -42.47 -19.35 2.93
CA LEU A 173 -41.88 -18.16 2.30
C LEU A 173 -40.69 -17.62 3.09
N THR A 174 -40.79 -17.63 4.42
CA THR A 174 -39.67 -17.26 5.31
C THR A 174 -38.52 -18.27 5.23
N GLN A 175 -38.81 -19.57 5.16
CA GLN A 175 -37.82 -20.64 4.95
C GLN A 175 -37.14 -20.56 3.58
N LEU A 176 -37.88 -20.24 2.50
CA LEU A 176 -37.29 -20.08 1.17
C LEU A 176 -36.40 -18.86 1.11
N ARG A 177 -36.85 -17.74 1.71
CA ARG A 177 -36.02 -16.54 1.85
C ARG A 177 -34.75 -16.85 2.63
N SER A 178 -34.82 -17.59 3.74
CA SER A 178 -33.64 -17.95 4.52
C SER A 178 -32.70 -18.88 3.75
N ARG A 179 -33.24 -19.84 2.97
CA ARG A 179 -32.44 -20.70 2.08
C ARG A 179 -31.72 -19.87 1.01
N GLN A 180 -32.41 -18.92 0.37
CA GLN A 180 -31.81 -18.04 -0.64
C GLN A 180 -30.69 -17.19 -0.05
N ILE A 181 -30.92 -16.61 1.14
CA ILE A 181 -29.90 -15.85 1.88
C ILE A 181 -28.71 -16.74 2.20
N ALA A 182 -28.93 -17.98 2.63
CA ALA A 182 -27.85 -18.91 2.93
C ALA A 182 -27.01 -19.26 1.67
N THR A 183 -27.65 -19.47 0.51
CA THR A 183 -26.94 -19.71 -0.76
C THR A 183 -26.08 -18.51 -1.16
N GLU A 184 -26.63 -17.30 -1.11
CA GLU A 184 -25.88 -16.06 -1.39
C GLU A 184 -24.74 -15.85 -0.38
N GLN A 185 -24.95 -16.21 0.89
CA GLN A 185 -23.89 -16.19 1.91
C GLN A 185 -22.77 -17.19 1.60
N VAL A 186 -23.10 -18.41 1.17
CA VAL A 186 -22.09 -19.40 0.75
C VAL A 186 -21.28 -18.90 -0.44
N GLU A 187 -21.92 -18.29 -1.44
CA GLU A 187 -21.19 -17.65 -2.54
C GLU A 187 -20.30 -16.51 -2.06
N THR A 188 -20.81 -15.69 -1.13
CA THR A 188 -20.05 -14.58 -0.53
C THR A 188 -18.82 -15.10 0.21
N TYR A 189 -18.97 -16.14 1.04
CA TYR A 189 -17.85 -16.77 1.74
C TYR A 189 -16.85 -17.41 0.77
N GLY A 190 -17.32 -18.05 -0.31
CA GLY A 190 -16.44 -18.57 -1.35
C GLY A 190 -15.61 -17.48 -2.04
N ARG A 191 -16.21 -16.31 -2.31
CA ARG A 191 -15.47 -15.14 -2.83
C ARG A 191 -14.47 -14.59 -1.80
N GLN A 192 -14.84 -14.55 -0.51
CA GLN A 192 -13.94 -14.13 0.57
C GLN A 192 -12.75 -15.07 0.73
N GLU A 193 -12.97 -16.39 0.66
CA GLU A 193 -11.91 -17.39 0.72
C GLU A 193 -10.94 -17.23 -0.46
N GLN A 194 -11.46 -17.08 -1.68
CA GLN A 194 -10.62 -16.82 -2.87
C GLN A 194 -9.82 -15.52 -2.74
N ALA A 195 -10.43 -14.46 -2.20
CA ALA A 195 -9.72 -13.20 -1.95
C ALA A 195 -8.61 -13.37 -0.90
N ALA A 196 -8.88 -14.08 0.19
CA ALA A 196 -7.90 -14.35 1.24
C ALA A 196 -6.73 -15.22 0.77
N VAL A 197 -7.00 -16.24 -0.06
CA VAL A 197 -5.95 -17.06 -0.69
C VAL A 197 -5.05 -16.21 -1.57
N LYS A 198 -5.63 -15.36 -2.44
CA LYS A 198 -4.86 -14.43 -3.29
C LYS A 198 -4.07 -13.41 -2.47
N GLU A 199 -4.64 -12.90 -1.38
CA GLU A 199 -3.96 -11.98 -0.48
C GLU A 199 -2.75 -12.64 0.21
N ARG A 200 -2.91 -13.90 0.65
CA ARG A 200 -1.81 -14.69 1.21
C ARG A 200 -0.70 -14.91 0.20
N GLU A 201 -1.03 -15.32 -1.02
CA GLU A 201 -0.06 -15.51 -2.11
C GLU A 201 0.69 -14.19 -2.42
N LEU A 202 -0.04 -13.07 -2.49
CA LEU A 202 0.55 -11.75 -2.70
C LEU A 202 1.49 -11.34 -1.57
N ARG A 203 1.10 -11.56 -0.30
CA ARG A 203 1.97 -11.29 0.85
C ARG A 203 3.21 -12.18 0.87
N GLU A 204 3.07 -13.45 0.52
CA GLU A 204 4.21 -14.37 0.44
C GLU A 204 5.20 -13.92 -0.65
N ALA A 205 4.69 -13.55 -1.83
CA ALA A 205 5.50 -13.01 -2.91
C ALA A 205 6.21 -11.71 -2.51
N GLN A 206 5.51 -10.79 -1.83
CA GLN A 206 6.10 -9.55 -1.30
C GLN A 206 7.17 -9.81 -0.25
N SER A 207 6.92 -10.71 0.70
CA SER A 207 7.89 -11.07 1.74
C SER A 207 9.15 -11.68 1.14
N ARG A 208 9.01 -12.58 0.16
CA ARG A 208 10.15 -13.13 -0.59
C ARG A 208 10.92 -12.06 -1.34
N ALA A 209 10.23 -11.13 -2.01
CA ALA A 209 10.88 -10.01 -2.69
C ALA A 209 11.65 -9.12 -1.71
N GLN A 210 11.09 -8.82 -0.54
CA GLN A 210 11.76 -7.99 0.48
C GLN A 210 12.97 -8.69 1.10
N MET A 211 12.88 -10.00 1.39
CA MET A 211 14.02 -10.81 1.81
C MET A 211 15.12 -10.80 0.73
N GLN A 212 14.75 -10.96 -0.54
CA GLN A 212 15.70 -10.91 -1.64
C GLN A 212 16.40 -9.55 -1.74
N THR A 213 15.67 -8.45 -1.59
CA THR A 213 16.27 -7.11 -1.53
C THR A 213 17.28 -7.00 -0.39
N SER A 214 16.95 -7.48 0.81
CA SER A 214 17.86 -7.42 1.97
C SER A 214 19.11 -8.29 1.81
N ILE A 215 18.99 -9.47 1.18
CA ILE A 215 20.13 -10.35 0.86
C ILE A 215 21.02 -9.67 -0.16
N THR A 216 20.43 -9.10 -1.22
CA THR A 216 21.17 -8.42 -2.29
C THR A 216 21.87 -7.18 -1.77
N GLU A 217 21.22 -6.40 -0.90
CA GLU A 217 21.83 -5.23 -0.23
C GLU A 217 23.01 -5.66 0.65
N SER A 218 22.89 -6.77 1.38
CA SER A 218 23.98 -7.32 2.20
C SER A 218 25.16 -7.76 1.32
N GLU A 219 24.91 -8.52 0.25
CA GLU A 219 25.95 -8.92 -0.71
C GLU A 219 26.63 -7.71 -1.38
N LEU A 220 25.85 -6.71 -1.78
CA LEU A 220 26.38 -5.48 -2.35
C LEU A 220 27.22 -4.73 -1.31
N SER A 221 26.76 -4.63 -0.06
CA SER A 221 27.49 -3.97 1.02
C SER A 221 28.84 -4.64 1.31
N ILE A 222 28.91 -5.97 1.29
CA ILE A 222 30.16 -6.74 1.44
C ILE A 222 31.09 -6.44 0.28
N ASN A 223 30.58 -6.43 -0.95
CA ASN A 223 31.37 -6.10 -2.13
C ASN A 223 31.88 -4.64 -2.09
N VAL A 224 31.03 -3.69 -1.69
CA VAL A 224 31.41 -2.27 -1.53
C VAL A 224 32.48 -2.14 -0.46
N GLN A 225 32.33 -2.75 0.71
CA GLN A 225 33.33 -2.72 1.78
C GLN A 225 34.63 -3.41 1.37
N ALA A 226 34.57 -4.53 0.67
CA ALA A 226 35.75 -5.21 0.15
C ALA A 226 36.49 -4.35 -0.89
N ASN A 227 35.75 -3.69 -1.79
CA ASN A 227 36.31 -2.76 -2.77
C ASN A 227 36.88 -1.50 -2.10
N GLN A 228 36.19 -0.97 -1.09
CA GLN A 228 36.66 0.15 -0.27
C GLN A 228 37.96 -0.22 0.43
N GLY A 229 38.03 -1.39 1.08
CA GLY A 229 39.24 -1.90 1.73
C GLY A 229 40.39 -2.10 0.75
N LYS A 230 40.13 -2.63 -0.45
CA LYS A 230 41.14 -2.71 -1.53
C LYS A 230 41.63 -1.33 -1.97
N ALA A 231 40.71 -0.37 -2.14
CA ALA A 231 41.04 1.00 -2.51
C ALA A 231 41.85 1.70 -1.42
N ASP A 232 41.48 1.54 -0.15
CA ASP A 232 42.19 2.10 1.00
C ASP A 232 43.56 1.47 1.20
N TYR A 233 43.69 0.16 0.95
CA TYR A 233 44.98 -0.52 0.92
C TYR A 233 45.88 0.02 -0.21
N GLN A 234 45.35 0.17 -1.42
CA GLN A 234 46.08 0.78 -2.53
C GLN A 234 46.47 2.23 -2.24
N ARG A 235 45.57 3.05 -1.67
CA ARG A 235 45.89 4.42 -1.23
C ARG A 235 47.00 4.42 -0.18
N SER A 236 46.97 3.50 0.78
CA SER A 236 48.01 3.37 1.81
C SER A 236 49.37 2.98 1.21
N ILE A 237 49.40 2.11 0.20
CA ILE A 237 50.62 1.81 -0.57
C ILE A 237 51.14 3.04 -1.29
N GLN A 238 50.26 3.78 -1.99
CA GLN A 238 50.64 4.99 -2.71
C GLN A 238 51.15 6.08 -1.76
N GLN A 239 50.48 6.26 -0.61
CA GLN A 239 50.92 7.16 0.45
C GLN A 239 52.26 6.73 1.03
N ALA A 240 52.46 5.44 1.29
CA ALA A 240 53.75 4.92 1.76
C ALA A 240 54.88 5.14 0.73
N ALA A 241 54.58 4.94 -0.56
CA ALA A 241 55.53 5.22 -1.64
C ALA A 241 55.85 6.71 -1.74
N GLN A 242 54.83 7.58 -1.61
CA GLN A 242 55.01 9.03 -1.60
C GLN A 242 55.84 9.50 -0.40
N ILE A 243 55.56 8.98 0.80
CA ILE A 243 56.33 9.29 2.01
C ILE A 243 57.78 8.82 1.86
N ARG A 244 58.02 7.62 1.30
CA ARG A 244 59.38 7.14 1.02
C ARG A 244 60.11 8.04 0.03
N ALA A 245 59.47 8.41 -1.08
CA ALA A 245 60.06 9.29 -2.09
C ALA A 245 60.37 10.68 -1.52
N LEU A 246 59.46 11.25 -0.71
CA LEU A 246 59.69 12.51 -0.02
C LEU A 246 60.82 12.39 1.02
N ALA A 247 60.84 11.32 1.81
CA ALA A 247 61.90 11.07 2.79
C ALA A 247 63.27 10.87 2.14
N GLU A 248 63.34 10.21 0.98
CA GLU A 248 64.56 10.06 0.18
C GLU A 248 65.01 11.40 -0.39
N ALA A 249 64.10 12.19 -0.95
CA ALA A 249 64.40 13.55 -1.41
C ALA A 249 64.86 14.48 -0.28
N GLU A 250 64.27 14.36 0.92
CA GLU A 250 64.67 15.11 2.10
C GLU A 250 66.03 14.63 2.64
N ALA A 251 66.29 13.32 2.64
CA ALA A 251 67.60 12.77 2.97
C ALA A 251 68.70 13.25 2.00
N GLU A 252 68.43 13.27 0.68
CA GLU A 252 69.36 13.83 -0.31
C GLU A 252 69.59 15.33 -0.10
N LYS A 253 68.52 16.10 0.18
CA LYS A 253 68.62 17.52 0.51
C LYS A 253 69.50 17.75 1.72
N ILE A 254 69.27 17.01 2.82
CA ILE A 254 70.08 17.09 4.05
C ILE A 254 71.52 16.67 3.77
N ALA A 255 71.75 15.60 3.00
CA ALA A 255 73.10 15.15 2.64
C ALA A 255 73.86 16.21 1.81
N ARG A 256 73.21 16.83 0.82
CA ARG A 256 73.80 17.91 0.02
C ARG A 256 74.12 19.15 0.87
N ILE A 257 73.22 19.53 1.78
CA ILE A 257 73.46 20.63 2.73
C ILE A 257 74.64 20.27 3.65
N GLY A 258 74.72 19.03 4.13
CA GLY A 258 75.83 18.54 4.96
C GLY A 258 77.17 18.59 4.22
N ILE A 259 77.22 18.17 2.96
CA ILE A 259 78.43 18.28 2.11
C ILE A 259 78.79 19.74 1.88
N ALA A 260 77.82 20.61 1.58
CA ALA A 260 78.06 22.04 1.39
C ALA A 260 78.59 22.71 2.66
N GLN A 261 78.07 22.35 3.84
CA GLN A 261 78.58 22.83 5.13
C GLN A 261 79.98 22.32 5.42
N ALA A 262 80.26 21.04 5.14
CA ALA A 262 81.60 20.45 5.29
C ALA A 262 82.62 21.16 4.40
N LEU A 263 82.27 21.42 3.14
CA LEU A 263 83.14 22.11 2.19
C LEU A 263 83.33 23.60 2.56
N ALA A 264 82.28 24.26 3.05
CA ALA A 264 82.37 25.63 3.57
C ALA A 264 83.24 25.73 4.83
N THR A 265 83.15 24.74 5.74
CA THR A 265 84.02 24.69 6.93
C THR A 265 85.47 24.35 6.57
N GLU A 266 85.70 23.45 5.61
CA GLU A 266 87.06 23.14 5.12
C GLU A 266 87.70 24.36 4.44
N GLU A 267 86.96 25.09 3.60
CA GLU A 267 87.45 26.31 2.96
C GLU A 267 87.67 27.44 3.98
N GLN A 268 86.82 27.56 5.00
CA GLN A 268 87.08 28.44 6.14
C GLN A 268 88.39 28.05 6.85
N VAL A 269 88.60 26.77 7.15
CA VAL A 269 89.85 26.29 7.78
C VAL A 269 91.08 26.60 6.92
N ARG A 270 90.95 26.50 5.59
CA ARG A 270 92.01 26.85 4.64
C ARG A 270 92.27 28.36 4.58
N ALA A 271 91.22 29.19 4.60
CA ALA A 271 91.33 30.64 4.62
C ALA A 271 91.89 31.20 5.94
N TYR A 272 91.65 30.51 7.07
CA TYR A 272 92.12 30.91 8.40
C TYR A 272 93.57 30.47 8.74
N GLY A 273 94.33 29.93 7.77
CA GLY A 273 95.78 29.77 7.92
C GLY A 273 96.24 28.66 8.87
N GLY A 274 95.46 27.59 8.99
CA GLY A 274 95.85 26.34 9.66
C GLY A 274 95.31 26.16 11.09
N PRO A 275 95.28 24.91 11.60
CA PRO A 275 94.52 24.53 12.81
C PRO A 275 94.96 25.23 14.10
N GLN A 276 96.21 25.72 14.16
CA GLN A 276 96.79 26.33 15.35
C GLN A 276 96.21 27.73 15.63
N PHE A 277 95.65 28.42 14.62
CA PHE A 277 95.09 29.77 14.77
C PHE A 277 93.58 29.80 15.12
N GLN A 278 92.86 28.69 14.92
CA GLN A 278 91.48 28.57 15.40
C GLN A 278 91.43 28.38 16.92
N VAL A 279 92.39 27.64 17.47
CA VAL A 279 92.48 27.40 18.91
C VAL A 279 92.78 28.72 19.63
N THR A 280 93.74 29.53 19.16
CA THR A 280 94.11 30.80 19.82
C THR A 280 92.97 31.83 19.87
N GLN A 281 92.08 31.86 18.88
CA GLN A 281 90.87 32.71 18.94
C GLN A 281 89.74 32.12 19.80
N GLN A 282 89.57 30.80 19.84
CA GLN A 282 88.64 30.18 20.79
C GLN A 282 89.10 30.41 22.23
N VAL A 283 90.40 30.35 22.51
CA VAL A 283 90.91 30.67 23.85
C VAL A 283 90.78 32.17 24.13
N LEU A 284 91.02 33.07 23.17
CA LEU A 284 90.81 34.51 23.39
C LEU A 284 89.34 34.86 23.68
N ASN A 285 88.39 34.31 22.91
CA ASN A 285 86.96 34.56 23.13
C ASN A 285 86.45 33.92 24.43
N ARG A 286 86.91 32.71 24.78
CA ARG A 286 86.60 32.07 26.07
C ARG A 286 87.27 32.77 27.26
N PHE A 287 88.48 33.33 27.11
CA PHE A 287 89.14 34.15 28.13
C PHE A 287 88.43 35.50 28.32
N SER A 288 87.92 36.12 27.25
CA SER A 288 87.10 37.34 27.35
C SER A 288 85.74 37.10 28.02
N GLU A 289 85.05 35.98 27.74
CA GLU A 289 83.84 35.57 28.47
C GLU A 289 84.13 35.28 29.96
N ALA A 290 85.24 34.59 30.27
CA ALA A 290 85.60 34.25 31.64
C ALA A 290 86.03 35.48 32.49
N VAL A 291 86.70 36.47 31.89
CA VAL A 291 87.07 37.73 32.56
C VAL A 291 85.85 38.64 32.75
N GLN A 292 84.88 38.62 31.83
CA GLN A 292 83.63 39.40 31.96
C GLN A 292 82.67 38.82 33.03
N GLN A 293 82.72 37.52 33.29
CA GLN A 293 81.99 36.85 34.38
C GLN A 293 82.64 37.09 35.77
N SER A 294 83.95 37.39 35.80
CA SER A 294 84.77 37.59 37.01
C SER A 294 84.91 39.08 37.34
N LYS A 295 83.90 39.69 37.96
CA LYS A 295 83.98 41.04 38.57
C LYS A 295 85.13 41.17 39.57
N VAL A 296 86.30 41.68 39.16
CA VAL A 296 87.38 42.09 40.09
C VAL A 296 87.92 43.45 39.67
N ASP A 297 87.69 44.45 40.52
CA ASP A 297 88.12 45.85 40.38
C ASP A 297 89.58 46.03 40.84
N VAL A 298 90.37 46.81 40.10
CA VAL A 298 91.81 47.04 40.34
C VAL A 298 92.06 48.53 40.57
N VAL A 299 92.43 48.92 41.80
CA VAL A 299 93.15 50.18 42.07
C VAL A 299 94.28 49.94 43.09
N PRO A 300 95.54 50.32 42.80
CA PRO A 300 96.65 50.11 43.72
C PRO A 300 97.04 51.40 44.48
N ARG A 301 97.25 51.28 45.80
CA ARG A 301 98.13 52.18 46.56
C ARG A 301 99.03 51.36 47.48
N VAL A 302 100.28 51.81 47.57
CA VAL A 302 101.47 51.09 48.05
C VAL A 302 101.75 51.37 49.53
N ILE A 303 102.52 50.46 50.16
CA ILE A 303 103.47 50.61 51.28
C ILE A 303 102.96 50.32 52.73
N VAL A 304 103.52 49.21 53.26
CA VAL A 304 104.23 49.01 54.55
C VAL A 304 103.55 49.38 55.87
N GLY A 305 103.49 48.40 56.79
CA GLY A 305 103.62 48.65 58.22
C GLY A 305 102.75 47.77 59.14
N ALA A 306 103.42 46.87 59.87
CA ALA A 306 103.16 46.41 61.23
C ALA A 306 101.73 45.98 61.69
N SER A 307 101.70 44.72 62.15
CA SER A 307 100.94 44.20 63.30
C SER A 307 99.41 44.11 63.25
N LYS A 308 98.99 42.90 63.66
CA LYS A 308 97.73 42.49 64.31
C LYS A 308 96.51 42.21 63.43
N ASP A 309 96.30 40.91 63.28
CA ASP A 309 95.20 40.15 63.90
C ASP A 309 94.17 39.54 62.94
N GLY A 310 93.90 38.25 63.20
CA GLY A 310 92.81 37.44 62.64
C GLY A 310 93.00 36.92 61.22
N GLY A 311 93.11 35.62 60.92
CA GLY A 311 92.84 34.44 61.72
C GLY A 311 92.36 33.30 60.78
N SER A 312 92.91 32.09 60.97
CA SER A 312 92.44 30.76 60.54
C SER A 312 92.12 30.57 59.03
N GLY A 313 92.86 29.81 58.23
CA GLY A 313 93.55 28.58 58.56
C GLY A 313 92.55 27.49 58.97
N ASN A 314 91.97 26.75 58.02
CA ASN A 314 91.29 25.49 58.33
C ASN A 314 91.15 24.58 57.10
N ILE A 315 92.01 23.56 57.02
CA ILE A 315 91.78 22.10 56.97
C ILE A 315 90.65 21.53 56.05
N MET A 316 89.61 22.29 55.72
CA MET A 316 88.52 21.94 54.80
C MET A 316 88.99 21.85 53.34
N GLU A 317 89.99 22.64 52.96
CA GLU A 317 90.54 22.65 51.60
C GLU A 317 91.32 21.37 51.30
N GLY A 318 91.99 20.79 52.30
CA GLY A 318 92.64 19.47 52.18
C GLY A 318 91.64 18.32 52.02
N LEU A 319 90.45 18.42 52.63
CA LEU A 319 89.41 17.38 52.56
C LEU A 319 88.60 17.45 51.26
N LEU A 320 88.36 18.66 50.73
CA LEU A 320 87.68 18.85 49.46
C LEU A 320 88.56 18.40 48.27
N THR A 321 89.88 18.61 48.36
CA THR A 321 90.84 18.14 47.35
C THR A 321 90.93 16.61 47.32
N MET A 322 90.83 15.95 48.47
CA MET A 322 90.81 14.48 48.56
C MET A 322 89.49 13.87 48.05
N LEU A 323 88.34 14.50 48.33
CA LEU A 323 87.03 14.08 47.79
C LEU A 323 86.88 14.35 46.28
N LEU A 324 87.49 15.41 45.76
CA LEU A 324 87.52 15.69 44.32
C LEU A 324 88.46 14.73 43.59
N SER A 325 89.58 14.32 44.20
CA SER A 325 90.47 13.28 43.65
C SER A 325 89.79 11.92 43.57
N ASP A 326 88.99 11.54 44.58
CA ASP A 326 88.29 10.24 44.59
C ASP A 326 87.15 10.20 43.56
N ARG A 327 86.39 11.29 43.41
CA ARG A 327 85.28 11.33 42.45
C ARG A 327 85.72 11.48 41.00
N PHE A 328 86.86 12.13 40.74
CA PHE A 328 87.47 12.16 39.40
C PHE A 328 88.14 10.83 39.04
N SER A 329 88.77 10.13 40.00
CA SER A 329 89.30 8.77 39.79
C SER A 329 88.17 7.76 39.49
N ALA A 330 87.03 7.86 40.19
CA ALA A 330 85.86 7.03 39.96
C ALA A 330 85.12 7.32 38.64
N LEU A 331 85.27 8.52 38.06
CA LEU A 331 84.72 8.89 36.75
C LEU A 331 85.70 8.66 35.59
N ALA A 332 87.01 8.56 35.85
CA ALA A 332 88.04 8.27 34.85
C ALA A 332 88.24 6.77 34.57
N ASN A 333 87.83 5.87 35.49
CA ASN A 333 88.08 4.42 35.38
C ASN A 333 86.83 3.53 35.21
N ASN A 334 85.64 4.08 34.97
CA ASN A 334 84.42 3.28 34.69
C ASN A 334 83.71 3.65 33.38
N GLY A 335 84.49 4.10 32.40
CA GLY A 335 84.01 4.22 31.04
C GLY A 335 85.06 3.67 30.10
N HIS A 336 85.16 2.34 29.99
CA HIS A 336 85.42 1.55 28.78
C HIS A 336 85.46 0.05 29.17
N ASP A 337 84.86 -0.78 28.31
CA ASP A 337 84.69 -2.25 28.40
C ASP A 337 83.55 -2.81 29.26
N GLN A 338 82.33 -2.62 28.76
CA GLN A 338 81.37 -3.73 28.72
C GLN A 338 81.25 -4.20 27.27
N GLN A 339 81.67 -5.45 27.05
CA GLN A 339 81.52 -6.18 25.80
C GLN A 339 80.13 -5.94 25.21
N ARG A 340 80.09 -5.49 23.95
CA ARG A 340 78.86 -5.53 23.15
C ARG A 340 78.35 -6.96 23.19
N SER A 341 77.14 -7.18 23.71
CA SER A 341 76.58 -8.53 23.76
C SER A 341 76.47 -9.06 22.33
N GLU A 342 76.99 -10.27 22.11
CA GLU A 342 76.90 -10.96 20.82
C GLU A 342 75.45 -11.10 20.33
N GLU A 343 74.48 -11.09 21.24
CA GLU A 343 73.05 -11.04 20.93
C GLU A 343 72.63 -9.76 20.20
N ALA A 344 73.20 -8.60 20.53
CA ALA A 344 72.85 -7.33 19.88
C ALA A 344 73.40 -7.25 18.45
N GLU A 345 74.55 -7.88 18.18
CA GLU A 345 75.08 -8.01 16.81
C GLU A 345 74.31 -9.07 16.00
N LYS A 346 73.91 -10.19 16.64
CA LYS A 346 73.05 -11.21 16.01
C LYS A 346 71.68 -10.64 15.64
N LEU A 347 71.03 -9.89 16.54
CA LEU A 347 69.77 -9.17 16.27
C LEU A 347 69.92 -8.14 15.14
N ARG A 348 71.03 -7.39 15.11
CA ARG A 348 71.29 -6.44 14.00
C ARG A 348 71.56 -7.14 12.68
N ALA A 349 72.25 -8.28 12.69
CA ALA A 349 72.50 -9.08 11.50
C ALA A 349 71.19 -9.72 10.98
N GLU A 350 70.32 -10.19 11.87
CA GLU A 350 69.02 -10.75 11.54
C GLU A 350 68.05 -9.67 11.01
N ILE A 351 68.03 -8.48 11.61
CA ILE A 351 67.30 -7.31 11.10
C ILE A 351 67.85 -6.86 9.74
N ARG A 352 69.17 -6.89 9.54
CA ARG A 352 69.78 -6.56 8.24
C ARG A 352 69.41 -7.61 7.18
N LYS A 353 69.37 -8.90 7.55
CA LYS A 353 69.00 -9.98 6.65
C LYS A 353 67.52 -9.93 6.27
N SER A 354 66.61 -9.67 7.23
CA SER A 354 65.17 -9.53 6.94
C SER A 354 64.85 -8.31 6.07
N MET A 355 65.60 -7.21 6.22
CA MET A 355 65.51 -6.05 5.33
C MET A 355 66.04 -6.32 3.91
N THR A 356 66.90 -7.32 3.74
CA THR A 356 67.44 -7.73 2.44
C THR A 356 66.52 -8.75 1.76
N ASP A 357 65.93 -9.68 2.51
CA ASP A 357 64.96 -10.67 1.99
C ASP A 357 63.60 -10.04 1.62
N GLN A 358 63.18 -8.95 2.28
CA GLN A 358 62.00 -8.19 1.83
C GLN A 358 62.22 -7.41 0.52
N ARG A 359 63.47 -7.22 0.07
CA ARG A 359 63.80 -6.57 -1.20
C ARG A 359 63.97 -7.55 -2.36
N SER A 360 63.95 -8.86 -2.13
CA SER A 360 64.20 -9.89 -3.14
C SER A 360 62.98 -10.75 -3.51
N THR A 361 61.76 -10.21 -3.39
CA THR A 361 60.56 -10.79 -4.03
C THR A 361 60.22 -10.04 -5.33
N PRO A 362 60.76 -10.43 -6.50
CA PRO A 362 60.27 -9.92 -7.77
C PRO A 362 58.92 -10.56 -8.11
N GLN A 363 57.94 -9.70 -8.40
CA GLN A 363 56.71 -10.03 -9.11
C GLN A 363 57.02 -10.78 -10.42
N SER A 364 56.46 -11.98 -10.55
CA SER A 364 56.00 -12.54 -11.82
C SER A 364 54.51 -12.88 -11.59
N GLY A 365 53.53 -12.47 -12.38
CA GLY A 365 53.55 -12.22 -13.81
C GLY A 365 52.88 -13.38 -14.55
N SER A 366 51.65 -13.75 -14.18
CA SER A 366 50.79 -14.64 -14.99
C SER A 366 49.53 -13.88 -15.41
N ALA A 367 49.66 -13.17 -16.51
CA ALA A 367 48.54 -12.83 -17.38
C ALA A 367 48.11 -14.12 -18.09
N ASP A 368 46.92 -14.61 -17.76
CA ASP A 368 46.24 -15.64 -18.57
C ASP A 368 45.05 -14.96 -19.26
N LYS A 369 45.19 -14.82 -20.58
CA LYS A 369 44.16 -14.42 -21.53
C LYS A 369 43.75 -15.70 -22.27
N LYS A 370 42.50 -16.14 -22.06
CA LYS A 370 41.71 -16.86 -23.07
C LYS A 370 40.24 -16.46 -22.88
N GLU A 371 39.86 -15.44 -23.63
CA GLU A 371 38.53 -15.37 -24.27
C GLU A 371 38.59 -16.16 -25.58
#